data_AF-A0A382M344-F1
#
_entry.id   AF-A0A382M344-F1
#
_cell.length_a   1.000
_cell.length_b   1.000
_cell.length_c   1.000
_cell.angle_alpha   90.00
_cell.angle_beta   90.00
_cell.angle_gamma   90.00
#
_symmetry.space_group_name_H-M   'P 1'
#
loop_
_entity.id
_entity.type
_entity.pdbx_description
1 polymer ?
#
loop_
_entity_poly.entity_id
_entity_poly.type
_entity_poly.pdbx_seq_one_letter_code
_entity_poly.pdbx_strand_id
1 'polypeptide(L)' 'VRNTLIFFGFSILLSSCSIQDSDLRVRIDSGWLQGSEENEVLSFKGIPFAASTEGINRWRPPQIKEPW' A
#
# COMPACT_ATOMS: atom_id res chain seq x y z
N VAL A 1 -18.04 -42.42 -14.00
CA VAL A 1 -18.85 -41.49 -13.16
C VAL A 1 -18.32 -41.35 -11.73
N ARG A 2 -17.98 -42.44 -11.02
CA ARG A 2 -17.44 -42.37 -9.64
C ARG A 2 -16.03 -41.75 -9.51
N ASN A 3 -15.21 -41.82 -10.57
CA ASN A 3 -13.82 -41.32 -10.57
C ASN A 3 -13.68 -39.86 -11.04
N THR A 4 -14.67 -39.33 -11.76
CA THR A 4 -14.65 -37.96 -12.32
C THR A 4 -15.02 -36.90 -11.27
N LEU A 5 -15.85 -37.28 -10.30
CA LEU A 5 -16.22 -36.44 -9.14
C LEU A 5 -15.05 -36.21 -8.17
N ILE A 6 -14.09 -37.13 -8.09
CA ILE A 6 -12.93 -37.03 -7.21
C ILE A 6 -11.92 -36.00 -7.72
N PHE A 7 -11.72 -35.90 -9.04
CA PHE A 7 -10.84 -34.90 -9.65
C PHE A 7 -11.37 -33.47 -9.53
N PHE A 8 -12.70 -33.27 -9.61
CA PHE A 8 -13.31 -31.95 -9.40
C PHE A 8 -13.27 -31.51 -7.94
N GLY A 9 -13.36 -32.45 -6.99
CA GLY A 9 -13.26 -32.15 -5.55
C GLY A 9 -11.85 -31.75 -5.10
N PHE A 10 -10.80 -32.28 -5.75
CA PHE A 10 -9.41 -31.98 -5.39
C PHE A 10 -8.97 -30.56 -5.80
N SER A 11 -9.58 -29.98 -6.84
CA SER A 11 -9.29 -28.62 -7.31
C SER A 11 -9.74 -27.53 -6.32
N ILE A 12 -10.80 -27.79 -5.55
CA ILE A 12 -11.37 -26.83 -4.59
C ILE A 12 -10.52 -26.72 -3.31
N LEU A 13 -9.72 -27.76 -2.99
CA LEU A 13 -8.86 -27.79 -1.80
C LEU A 13 -7.53 -27.02 -1.97
N LEU A 14 -7.21 -26.57 -3.18
CA LEU A 14 -6.03 -25.75 -3.48
C LEU A 14 -6.36 -24.24 -3.58
N SER A 15 -7.53 -23.81 -3.10
CA SER A 15 -7.80 -22.38 -2.85
C SER A 15 -6.91 -21.88 -1.72
N SER A 16 -5.66 -21.59 -2.08
CA SER A 16 -4.67 -20.94 -1.26
C SER A 16 -5.26 -19.68 -0.63
N CYS A 17 -4.94 -19.51 0.65
CA CYS A 17 -5.08 -18.27 1.37
C CYS A 17 -4.44 -17.14 0.55
N SER A 18 -5.26 -16.30 -0.08
CA SER A 18 -4.82 -14.99 -0.50
C SER A 18 -4.64 -14.18 0.78
N ILE A 19 -3.42 -13.70 1.03
CA ILE A 19 -3.19 -12.60 1.95
C ILE A 19 -4.07 -11.46 1.42
N GLN A 20 -5.18 -11.21 2.10
CA GLN A 20 -6.01 -10.04 1.84
C GLN A 20 -5.11 -8.86 2.16
N ASP A 21 -4.65 -8.15 1.13
CA ASP A 21 -3.94 -6.88 1.30
C ASP A 21 -4.82 -6.07 2.26
N SER A 22 -4.37 -5.89 3.50
CA SER A 22 -5.03 -5.00 4.43
C SER A 22 -5.11 -3.67 3.70
N ASP A 23 -6.24 -2.94 3.77
CA ASP A 23 -6.31 -1.63 3.09
C ASP A 23 -5.35 -0.69 3.81
N LEU A 24 -4.06 -0.74 3.44
CA LEU A 24 -2.97 0.06 3.97
C LEU A 24 -3.03 1.48 3.40
N ARG A 25 -4.20 1.89 2.91
CA ARG A 25 -4.45 3.27 2.52
C ARG A 25 -4.87 4.09 3.72
N VAL A 26 -4.12 5.15 3.94
CA VAL A 26 -4.43 6.13 4.99
C VAL A 26 -4.62 7.50 4.37
N ARG A 27 -5.55 8.28 4.92
CA ARG A 27 -5.77 9.67 4.53
C ARG A 27 -4.93 10.58 5.43
N ILE A 28 -4.19 11.48 4.81
CA ILE A 28 -3.52 12.61 5.47
C ILE A 28 -4.01 13.93 4.86
N ASP A 29 -3.58 15.05 5.43
CA ASP A 29 -3.93 16.40 4.96
C ASP A 29 -3.54 16.61 3.49
N SER A 30 -2.39 16.05 3.09
CA SER A 30 -1.88 16.19 1.72
C SER A 30 -2.43 15.16 0.74
N GLY A 31 -3.26 14.18 1.13
CA GLY A 31 -3.81 13.19 0.20
C GLY A 31 -3.85 11.76 0.74
N TRP A 32 -3.97 10.79 -0.16
CA TRP A 32 -3.94 9.37 0.17
C TRP A 32 -2.51 8.82 0.14
N LEU A 33 -2.16 8.01 1.14
CA LEU A 33 -0.90 7.25 1.19
C LEU A 33 -1.19 5.77 1.06
N GLN A 34 -0.31 5.06 0.36
CA GLN A 34 -0.24 3.61 0.37
C GLN A 34 0.94 3.18 1.26
N GLY A 35 0.67 2.33 2.24
CA GLY A 35 1.69 1.73 3.10
C GLY A 35 2.13 0.34 2.64
N SER A 36 3.05 -0.23 3.40
CA SER A 36 3.44 -1.64 3.33
C SER A 36 3.49 -2.23 4.74
N GLU A 37 3.23 -3.53 4.86
CA GLU A 37 3.35 -4.28 6.11
C GLU A 37 4.48 -5.31 5.99
N GLU A 38 5.36 -5.35 6.98
CA GLU A 38 6.43 -6.35 7.07
C GLU A 38 6.66 -6.72 8.54
N ASN A 39 6.65 -8.02 8.86
CA ASN A 39 6.83 -8.52 10.23
C ASN A 39 5.90 -7.81 11.26
N GLU A 40 4.62 -7.65 10.90
CA GLU A 40 3.61 -6.96 11.71
C GLU A 40 3.88 -5.45 11.94
N VAL A 41 4.83 -4.87 11.19
CA VAL A 41 5.14 -3.44 11.24
C VAL A 41 4.59 -2.75 9.99
N LEU A 42 3.69 -1.78 10.21
CA LEU A 42 3.21 -0.89 9.16
C LEU A 42 4.23 0.21 8.88
N SER A 43 4.59 0.37 7.61
CA SER A 43 5.59 1.33 7.15
C SER A 43 5.01 2.25 6.09
N PHE A 44 5.18 3.56 6.30
CA PHE A 44 4.88 4.60 5.31
C PHE A 44 6.13 5.47 5.14
N LYS A 45 6.75 5.42 3.96
CA LYS A 45 8.09 5.98 3.72
C LYS A 45 8.05 7.01 2.59
N GLY A 46 8.98 7.96 2.64
CA GLY A 46 9.14 8.97 1.59
C GLY A 46 8.04 10.03 1.54
N ILE A 47 7.29 10.23 2.63
CA ILE A 47 6.23 11.24 2.69
C ILE A 47 6.87 12.64 2.83
N PRO A 48 6.73 13.52 1.84
CA PRO A 48 7.28 14.88 1.93
C PRO A 48 6.45 15.73 2.89
N PHE A 49 7.11 16.36 3.86
CA PHE A 49 6.48 17.29 4.81
C PHE A 49 6.40 18.74 4.28
N ALA A 50 7.13 19.04 3.21
CA ALA A 50 7.24 20.37 2.61
C ALA A 50 7.33 20.26 1.08
N ALA A 51 7.14 21.36 0.37
CA ALA A 51 7.40 21.43 -1.06
C ALA A 51 8.91 21.26 -1.38
N SER A 52 9.20 21.05 -2.67
CA SER A 52 10.59 20.89 -3.15
C SER A 52 11.48 22.08 -2.75
N THR A 53 12.70 21.78 -2.35
CA THR A 53 13.72 22.77 -1.96
C THR A 53 14.47 23.38 -3.16
N GLU A 54 14.12 22.98 -4.38
CA GLU A 54 14.83 23.38 -5.60
C GLU A 54 14.40 24.77 -6.13
N GLY A 55 15.17 25.27 -7.10
CA GLY A 55 14.86 26.51 -7.82
C GLY A 55 14.70 27.71 -6.88
N ILE A 56 13.53 28.35 -6.94
CA ILE A 56 13.23 29.56 -6.17
C ILE A 56 13.18 29.31 -4.65
N ASN A 57 13.01 28.05 -4.22
CA ASN A 57 12.94 27.69 -2.80
C ASN A 57 14.32 27.49 -2.16
N ARG A 58 15.40 27.57 -2.94
CA ARG A 58 16.76 27.44 -2.40
C ARG A 58 17.04 28.54 -1.38
N TRP A 59 17.62 28.17 -0.24
CA TRP A 59 17.94 29.06 0.89
C TRP A 59 16.73 29.73 1.55
N ARG A 60 15.52 29.21 1.33
CA ARG A 60 14.31 29.61 2.06
C ARG A 60 13.94 28.59 3.12
N PRO A 61 13.15 28.99 4.13
CA PRO A 61 12.51 28.03 5.02
C PRO A 61 11.67 27.01 4.23
N PRO A 62 11.32 25.85 4.83
CA PRO A 62 10.41 24.88 4.21
C PRO A 62 9.11 25.54 3.76
N GLN A 63 8.73 25.31 2.50
CA GLN A 63 7.48 25.82 1.93
C GLN A 63 6.36 24.80 2.11
N ILE A 64 5.12 25.27 2.25
CA ILE A 64 3.94 24.41 2.39
C ILE A 64 3.85 23.47 1.19
N LYS A 65 3.53 22.21 1.45
CA LYS A 65 3.33 21.22 0.40
C LYS A 65 1.89 21.28 -0.10
N GLU A 66 1.72 21.30 -1.42
CA GLU A 66 0.42 21.12 -2.07
C GLU A 66 -0.10 19.68 -1.95
N PRO A 67 -1.41 19.47 -1.68
CA PRO A 67 -2.04 18.16 -1.70
C PRO A 67 -1.97 17.45 -3.05
N TRP A 68 -2.11 16.12 -3.04
CA TRP A 68 -2.26 15.25 -4.21
C TRP A 68 -3.57 14.46 -4.17
#